data_AF-A0A374JSQ1-F1
#
_entry.id   AF-A0A374JSQ1-F1
#
_cell.length_a   1.000
_cell.length_b   1.000
_cell.length_c   1.000
_cell.angle_alpha   90.00
_cell.angle_beta   90.00
_cell.angle_gamma   90.00
#
_symmetry.space_group_name_H-M   'P 1'
#
loop_
_entity.id
_entity.type
_entity.pdbx_description
1 polymer ?
#
loop_
_entity_poly.entity_id
_entity_poly.type
_entity_poly.pdbx_seq_one_letter_code
_entity_poly.pdbx_strand_id
1 'polypeptide(L)'
;MYYLKNGGDQAIVKQTAPASIHENDVISFYSSDPALSGAVNTHRVVSIETDGNNYRYITKGDANNVVDRYDVDSRDLLGRVVWSSLILGKIVRLVSNPLIFVPIILVPLAIILIANLVKTVSYARKIAKDEEEAAVKEAIQYIREKNLRETGDTTESNENSERKSE
;
A
#
# COMPACT_ATOMS: atom_id res chain seq x y z
N MET A 1 16.36 30.45 4.51
CA MET A 1 15.43 29.37 4.08
C MET A 1 14.10 30.05 3.83
N TYR A 2 13.55 29.93 2.62
CA TYR A 2 12.33 30.64 2.22
C TYR A 2 11.21 29.64 1.91
N TYR A 3 9.98 30.00 2.29
CA TYR A 3 8.77 29.27 1.94
C TYR A 3 8.12 29.95 0.73
N LEU A 4 7.93 29.20 -0.35
CA LEU A 4 7.20 29.66 -1.53
C LEU A 4 5.89 28.90 -1.64
N LYS A 5 4.79 29.63 -1.86
CA LYS A 5 3.44 29.08 -2.02
C LYS A 5 2.93 29.41 -3.42
N ASN A 6 2.78 28.39 -4.27
CA ASN A 6 2.18 28.53 -5.60
C ASN A 6 1.03 27.52 -5.73
N GLY A 7 -0.21 27.99 -5.88
CA GLY A 7 -1.35 27.15 -6.27
C GLY A 7 -1.74 25.97 -5.34
N GLY A 8 -1.29 25.98 -4.08
CA GLY A 8 -1.54 24.90 -3.11
C GLY A 8 -0.29 24.08 -2.76
N ASP A 9 0.76 24.17 -3.58
CA ASP A 9 2.05 23.54 -3.33
C ASP A 9 3.00 24.47 -2.57
N GLN A 10 3.64 23.91 -1.55
CA GLN A 10 4.71 24.51 -0.76
C GLN A 10 6.07 23.95 -1.20
N ALA A 11 7.02 24.84 -1.45
CA ALA A 11 8.41 24.48 -1.69
C ALA A 11 9.30 25.16 -0.64
N ILE A 12 10.33 24.42 -0.21
CA ILE A 12 11.38 24.94 0.67
C ILE A 12 12.61 25.24 -0.18
N VAL A 13 13.00 26.51 -0.18
CA VAL A 13 14.17 27.00 -0.91
C VAL A 13 15.31 27.25 0.06
N LYS A 14 16.46 26.65 -0.25
CA LYS A 14 17.72 26.91 0.42
C LYS A 14 18.52 27.90 -0.42
N GLN A 15 18.83 29.05 0.16
CA GLN A 15 19.75 30.00 -0.45
C GLN A 15 21.08 29.29 -0.70
N THR A 16 21.49 29.28 -1.97
CA THR A 16 22.61 28.48 -2.47
C THR A 16 23.46 29.41 -3.33
N ALA A 17 24.77 29.35 -3.17
CA ALA A 17 25.67 30.18 -3.96
C ALA A 17 25.49 29.87 -5.46
N PRO A 18 25.56 30.88 -6.36
CA PRO A 18 25.41 30.67 -7.79
C PRO A 18 26.28 29.53 -8.35
N ALA A 19 27.57 29.51 -7.96
CA ALA A 19 28.53 28.49 -8.36
C ALA A 19 28.22 27.06 -7.88
N SER A 20 27.27 26.88 -6.96
CA SER A 20 26.88 25.58 -6.40
C SER A 20 25.58 25.04 -7.00
N ILE A 21 25.00 25.74 -7.97
CA ILE A 21 23.87 25.26 -8.78
C ILE A 21 24.42 24.40 -9.91
N HIS A 22 23.79 23.25 -10.14
CA HIS A 22 24.17 22.33 -11.21
C HIS A 22 23.00 22.09 -12.17
N GLU A 23 23.30 21.56 -13.35
CA GLU A 23 22.27 21.06 -14.25
C GLU A 23 21.38 20.03 -13.53
N ASN A 24 20.11 20.02 -13.88
CA ASN A 24 19.01 19.29 -13.23
C ASN A 24 18.59 19.77 -11.84
N ASP A 25 19.27 20.73 -11.22
CA ASP A 25 18.76 21.36 -10.00
C ASP A 25 17.44 22.10 -10.30
N VAL A 26 16.51 22.06 -9.35
CA VAL A 26 15.32 22.91 -9.38
C VAL A 26 15.62 24.17 -8.59
N ILE A 27 15.48 25.33 -9.21
CA ILE A 27 15.77 26.63 -8.60
C ILE A 27 14.52 27.50 -8.58
N SER A 28 14.45 28.38 -7.58
CA SER A 28 13.46 29.45 -7.55
C SER A 28 14.14 30.78 -7.79
N PHE A 29 13.49 31.65 -8.58
CA PHE A 29 14.06 32.91 -9.02
C PHE A 29 12.97 33.93 -9.36
N TYR A 30 13.33 35.21 -9.42
CA TYR A 30 12.46 36.24 -9.93
C TYR A 30 12.42 36.22 -11.46
N SER A 31 11.23 36.18 -12.04
CA SER A 31 11.07 36.12 -13.48
C SER A 31 11.57 37.40 -14.16
N SER A 32 12.44 37.24 -15.15
CA SER A 32 12.87 38.32 -16.05
C SER A 32 11.90 38.57 -17.21
N ASP A 33 10.88 37.71 -17.37
CA ASP A 33 9.81 37.92 -18.34
C ASP A 33 8.99 39.17 -17.98
N PRO A 34 8.89 40.19 -18.85
CA PRO A 34 8.10 41.39 -18.60
C PRO A 34 6.63 41.11 -18.25
N ALA A 35 6.05 40.02 -18.79
CA ALA A 35 4.68 39.63 -18.48
C ALA A 35 4.49 39.07 -17.06
N LEU A 36 5.59 38.64 -16.42
CA LEU A 36 5.62 38.01 -15.10
C LEU A 36 6.56 38.77 -14.14
N SER A 37 6.88 40.02 -14.44
CA SER A 37 7.89 40.80 -13.73
C SER A 37 7.62 40.84 -12.22
N GLY A 38 8.58 40.38 -11.43
CA GLY A 38 8.50 40.31 -9.96
C GLY A 38 7.81 39.07 -9.41
N ALA A 39 7.23 38.21 -10.25
CA ALA A 39 6.72 36.91 -9.83
C ALA A 39 7.87 35.92 -9.58
N VAL A 40 7.67 35.01 -8.62
CA VAL A 40 8.64 33.95 -8.33
C VAL A 40 8.28 32.70 -9.11
N ASN A 41 9.20 32.29 -9.98
CA ASN A 41 9.10 31.05 -10.74
C ASN A 41 9.95 29.96 -10.09
N THR A 42 9.68 28.71 -10.43
CA THR A 42 10.44 27.56 -9.93
C THR A 42 10.58 26.51 -11.01
N HIS A 43 11.74 26.44 -11.64
CA HIS A 43 12.01 25.61 -12.81
C HIS A 43 13.32 24.84 -12.67
N ARG A 44 13.50 23.85 -13.54
CA ARG A 44 14.69 23.02 -13.57
C ARG A 44 15.75 23.66 -14.47
N VAL A 45 16.98 23.71 -13.98
CA VAL A 45 18.15 24.12 -14.76
C VAL A 45 18.46 23.03 -15.78
N VAL A 46 18.48 23.39 -17.05
CA VAL A 46 18.81 22.48 -18.16
C VAL A 46 20.21 22.72 -18.71
N SER A 47 20.76 23.91 -18.51
CA SER A 47 22.11 24.29 -18.89
C SER A 47 22.57 25.52 -18.09
N ILE A 48 23.87 25.68 -17.93
CA ILE A 48 24.48 26.80 -17.20
C ILE A 48 25.51 27.46 -18.10
N GLU A 49 25.39 28.78 -18.26
CA GLU A 49 26.41 29.60 -18.91
C GLU A 49 27.13 30.45 -17.86
N THR A 50 28.46 30.56 -17.99
CA THR A 50 29.29 31.33 -17.06
C THR A 50 30.20 32.28 -17.83
N ASP A 51 30.19 33.56 -17.44
CA ASP A 51 31.14 34.57 -17.89
C ASP A 51 31.85 35.19 -16.67
N GLY A 52 33.04 34.68 -16.38
CA GLY A 52 33.79 35.01 -15.16
C GLY A 52 33.03 34.63 -13.89
N ASN A 53 32.57 35.65 -13.16
CA ASN A 53 31.79 35.48 -11.91
C ASN A 53 30.27 35.57 -12.13
N ASN A 54 29.81 35.80 -13.37
CA ASN A 54 28.39 35.90 -13.68
C ASN A 54 27.87 34.54 -14.16
N TYR A 55 26.77 34.08 -13.55
CA TYR A 55 26.11 32.83 -13.94
C TYR A 55 24.76 33.16 -14.56
N ARG A 56 24.46 32.50 -15.69
CA ARG A 56 23.14 32.47 -16.29
C ARG A 56 22.64 31.04 -16.35
N TYR A 57 21.41 30.84 -15.90
CA TYR A 57 20.76 29.54 -15.90
C TYR A 57 19.69 29.51 -16.97
N ILE A 58 19.81 28.55 -17.88
CA ILE A 58 18.77 28.23 -18.84
C ILE A 58 17.83 27.26 -18.11
N THR A 59 16.56 27.62 -18.00
CA THR A 59 15.59 26.87 -17.20
C THR A 59 14.40 26.38 -18.02
N LYS A 60 13.75 25.34 -17.51
CA LYS A 60 12.54 24.76 -18.09
C LYS A 60 11.62 24.27 -16.98
N GLY A 61 10.35 24.67 -17.04
CA GLY A 61 9.32 24.09 -16.17
C GLY A 61 9.13 22.59 -16.45
N ASP A 62 9.06 21.77 -15.39
CA ASP A 62 8.94 20.31 -15.51
C ASP A 62 7.69 19.86 -16.30
N ALA A 63 6.64 20.67 -16.33
CA ALA A 63 5.41 20.42 -17.09
C ALA A 63 5.44 20.97 -18.53
N ASN A 64 6.44 21.78 -18.86
CA ASN A 64 6.57 22.40 -20.17
C ASN A 64 7.39 21.51 -21.10
N ASN A 65 7.13 21.55 -22.41
CA ASN A 65 7.93 20.82 -23.39
C ASN A 65 9.11 21.63 -23.94
N VAL A 66 9.05 22.95 -23.80
CA VAL A 66 10.03 23.90 -24.32
C VAL A 66 10.81 24.53 -23.18
N VAL A 67 12.04 24.95 -23.48
CA VAL A 67 12.87 25.78 -22.59
C VAL A 67 12.25 27.17 -22.47
N ASP A 68 12.43 27.81 -21.32
CA ASP A 68 11.93 29.16 -21.10
C ASP A 68 12.62 30.15 -22.04
N ARG A 69 11.90 31.22 -22.41
CA ARG A 69 12.40 32.21 -23.37
C ARG A 69 13.48 33.15 -22.81
N TYR A 70 13.53 33.28 -21.49
CA TYR A 70 14.41 34.19 -20.79
C TYR A 70 15.28 33.40 -19.81
N ASP A 71 16.59 33.61 -19.90
CA ASP A 71 17.55 33.02 -18.97
C ASP A 71 17.49 33.73 -17.62
N VAL A 72 17.94 33.03 -16.59
CA VAL A 72 17.94 33.51 -15.22
C VAL A 72 19.32 33.99 -14.83
N ASP A 73 19.46 35.28 -14.53
CA ASP A 73 20.71 35.82 -13.99
C ASP A 73 20.89 35.40 -12.53
N SER A 74 22.13 35.13 -12.14
CA SER A 74 22.53 34.86 -10.75
C SER A 74 22.01 35.84 -9.70
N ARG A 75 21.78 37.11 -10.07
CA ARG A 75 21.21 38.13 -9.19
C ARG A 75 19.73 37.90 -8.86
N ASP A 76 19.02 37.23 -9.76
CA ASP A 76 17.59 36.96 -9.65
C ASP A 76 17.32 35.59 -8.99
N LEU A 77 18.38 34.82 -8.71
CA LEU A 77 18.34 33.52 -8.03
C LEU A 77 18.01 33.68 -6.54
N LEU A 78 16.90 33.06 -6.11
CA LEU A 78 16.56 32.95 -4.69
C LEU A 78 17.25 31.76 -4.02
N GLY A 79 17.46 30.68 -4.78
CA GLY A 79 18.19 29.50 -4.34
C GLY A 79 17.65 28.21 -4.92
N ARG A 80 18.16 27.09 -4.40
CA ARG A 80 17.80 25.74 -4.83
C ARG A 80 16.64 25.20 -4.00
N VAL A 81 15.68 24.57 -4.68
CA VAL A 81 14.59 23.85 -4.03
C VAL A 81 15.15 22.56 -3.45
N VAL A 82 15.08 22.44 -2.12
CA VAL A 82 15.55 21.23 -1.41
C VAL A 82 14.41 20.29 -1.06
N TRP A 83 13.18 20.79 -1.04
CA TRP A 83 11.99 19.99 -0.81
C TRP A 83 10.79 20.64 -1.49
N SER A 84 9.91 19.83 -2.08
CA SER A 84 8.63 20.29 -2.60
C SER A 84 7.52 19.34 -2.15
N SER A 85 6.39 19.93 -1.78
CA SER A 85 5.15 19.19 -1.54
C SER A 85 4.43 18.80 -2.83
N LEU A 86 4.98 19.07 -4.03
CA LEU A 86 4.39 18.65 -5.31
C LEU A 86 4.04 17.15 -5.32
N ILE A 87 4.92 16.32 -4.75
CA ILE A 87 4.70 14.88 -4.62
C ILE A 87 3.55 14.61 -3.64
N LEU A 88 3.50 15.32 -2.52
CA LEU A 88 2.44 15.19 -1.53
C LEU A 88 1.08 15.62 -2.10
N GLY A 89 1.02 16.73 -2.83
CA GLY A 89 -0.19 17.20 -3.52
C GLY A 89 -0.69 16.19 -4.55
N LYS A 90 0.23 15.57 -5.32
CA LYS A 90 -0.12 14.47 -6.24
C LYS A 90 -0.68 13.24 -5.51
N ILE A 91 -0.07 12.82 -4.40
CA ILE A 91 -0.55 11.70 -3.59
C ILE A 91 -1.93 12.01 -3.01
N VAL A 92 -2.12 13.20 -2.43
CA VAL A 92 -3.41 13.65 -1.89
C VAL A 92 -4.48 13.61 -2.96
N ARG A 93 -4.21 14.17 -4.15
CA ARG A 93 -5.15 14.15 -5.27
C ARG A 93 -5.47 12.73 -5.74
N LEU A 94 -4.50 11.82 -5.71
CA LEU A 94 -4.68 10.42 -6.07
C LEU A 94 -5.61 9.71 -5.07
N VAL A 95 -5.37 9.86 -3.76
CA VAL A 95 -6.22 9.26 -2.72
C VAL A 95 -7.56 9.95 -2.58
N SER A 96 -7.70 11.20 -3.02
CA SER A 96 -9.00 11.90 -3.09
C SER A 96 -9.86 11.45 -4.28
N ASN A 97 -9.32 10.69 -5.24
CA ASN A 97 -10.11 10.14 -6.34
C ASN A 97 -11.00 8.99 -5.80
N PRO A 98 -12.33 9.10 -5.83
CA PRO A 98 -13.22 8.06 -5.31
C PRO A 98 -12.98 6.69 -5.94
N LEU A 99 -12.62 6.63 -7.22
CA LEU A 99 -12.33 5.38 -7.93
C LEU A 99 -11.11 4.65 -7.37
N ILE A 100 -10.17 5.37 -6.77
CA ILE A 100 -8.95 4.81 -6.15
C ILE A 100 -9.18 4.57 -4.66
N PHE A 101 -9.80 5.55 -3.98
CA PHE A 101 -10.08 5.48 -2.55
C PHE A 101 -10.98 4.30 -2.18
N VAL A 102 -12.08 4.11 -2.91
CA VAL A 102 -13.08 3.07 -2.63
C VAL A 102 -12.48 1.65 -2.64
N PRO A 103 -11.77 1.19 -3.68
CA PRO A 103 -11.18 -0.15 -3.67
C PRO A 103 -10.07 -0.31 -2.63
N ILE A 104 -9.29 0.74 -2.33
CA ILE A 104 -8.29 0.70 -1.25
C ILE A 104 -8.92 0.33 0.10
N ILE A 105 -10.16 0.76 0.35
CA ILE A 105 -10.89 0.43 1.57
C ILE A 105 -11.68 -0.88 1.43
N LEU A 106 -12.41 -1.06 0.32
CA LEU A 106 -13.29 -2.21 0.12
C LEU A 106 -12.54 -3.53 -0.06
N VAL A 107 -11.39 -3.54 -0.72
CA VAL A 107 -10.65 -4.78 -0.98
C VAL A 107 -10.12 -5.40 0.32
N PRO A 108 -9.43 -4.67 1.23
CA PRO A 108 -9.05 -5.21 2.53
C PRO A 108 -10.24 -5.69 3.36
N LEU A 109 -11.35 -4.94 3.35
CA LEU A 109 -12.58 -5.34 4.04
C LEU A 109 -13.15 -6.65 3.48
N ALA A 110 -13.20 -6.79 2.16
CA ALA A 110 -13.68 -8.00 1.49
C ALA A 110 -12.78 -9.20 1.80
N ILE A 111 -11.45 -9.02 1.78
CA ILE A 111 -10.49 -10.07 2.14
C ILE A 111 -10.71 -10.55 3.57
N ILE A 112 -10.85 -9.63 4.53
CA ILE A 112 -11.10 -9.97 5.94
C ILE A 112 -12.43 -10.72 6.08
N LEU A 113 -13.48 -10.24 5.41
CA LEU A 113 -14.81 -10.85 5.45
C LEU A 113 -14.79 -12.28 4.90
N ILE A 114 -14.20 -12.47 3.71
CA ILE A 114 -14.08 -13.79 3.06
C ILE A 114 -13.23 -14.73 3.91
N ALA A 115 -12.08 -14.26 4.42
CA ALA A 115 -11.21 -15.07 5.27
C ALA A 115 -11.93 -15.53 6.55
N ASN A 116 -12.70 -14.65 7.19
CA ASN A 116 -13.49 -15.00 8.36
C ASN A 116 -14.63 -15.98 8.01
N LEU A 117 -15.35 -15.75 6.91
CA LEU A 117 -16.41 -16.64 6.48
C LEU A 117 -15.90 -18.06 6.20
N VAL A 118 -14.80 -18.19 5.45
CA VAL A 118 -14.18 -19.48 5.14
C VAL A 118 -13.74 -20.19 6.42
N LYS A 119 -13.11 -19.47 7.37
CA LYS A 119 -12.73 -20.04 8.67
C LYS A 119 -13.94 -20.54 9.44
N THR A 120 -14.99 -19.74 9.57
CA THR A 120 -16.20 -20.11 10.31
C THR A 120 -16.87 -21.35 9.73
N VAL A 121 -17.03 -21.41 8.39
CA VAL A 121 -17.62 -22.59 7.73
C VAL A 121 -16.72 -23.82 7.88
N SER A 122 -15.40 -23.66 7.77
CA SER A 122 -14.45 -24.76 7.96
C SER A 122 -14.49 -25.30 9.39
N TYR A 123 -14.60 -24.44 10.40
CA TYR A 123 -14.71 -24.88 11.79
C TYR A 123 -16.03 -25.61 12.04
N ALA A 124 -17.15 -25.06 11.56
CA ALA A 124 -18.45 -25.71 11.70
C ALA A 124 -18.48 -27.10 11.05
N ARG A 125 -17.92 -27.25 9.84
CA ARG A 125 -17.81 -28.55 9.16
C ARG A 125 -16.92 -29.53 9.90
N LYS A 126 -15.82 -29.05 10.48
CA LYS A 126 -14.90 -29.90 11.24
C LYS A 126 -15.58 -30.45 12.50
N ILE A 127 -16.28 -29.59 13.24
CA ILE A 127 -17.04 -29.98 14.43
C ILE A 127 -18.11 -31.02 14.09
N ALA A 128 -18.92 -30.78 13.05
CA ALA A 128 -19.96 -31.72 12.63
C ALA A 128 -19.38 -33.08 12.25
N LYS A 129 -18.24 -33.10 11.54
CA LYS A 129 -17.57 -34.35 11.16
C LYS A 129 -16.99 -35.09 12.37
N ASP A 130 -16.38 -34.36 13.30
CA ASP A 130 -15.83 -34.93 14.53
C ASP A 130 -16.96 -35.53 15.42
N GLU A 131 -18.13 -34.89 15.46
CA GLU A 131 -19.34 -35.41 16.16
C GLU A 131 -19.91 -36.66 15.48
N GLU A 132 -20.05 -36.66 14.16
CA GLU A 132 -20.49 -37.84 13.41
C GLU A 132 -19.52 -39.02 13.61
N GLU A 133 -18.21 -38.80 13.51
CA GLU A 133 -17.21 -39.84 13.73
C GLU A 133 -17.24 -40.38 15.17
N ALA A 134 -17.53 -39.54 16.16
CA ALA A 134 -17.70 -39.98 17.55
C ALA A 134 -18.96 -40.84 17.72
N ALA A 135 -20.12 -40.39 17.22
CA ALA A 135 -21.36 -41.13 17.30
C ALA A 135 -21.31 -42.49 16.58
N VAL A 136 -20.66 -42.55 15.41
CA VAL A 136 -20.46 -43.80 14.66
C VAL A 136 -19.57 -44.76 15.44
N LYS A 137 -18.48 -44.28 16.07
CA LYS A 137 -17.61 -45.12 16.90
C LYS A 137 -18.36 -45.69 18.11
N GLU A 138 -19.15 -44.87 18.80
CA GLU A 138 -19.98 -45.31 19.93
C GLU A 138 -20.99 -46.37 19.50
N ALA A 139 -21.70 -46.16 18.38
CA ALA A 139 -22.66 -47.14 17.86
C ALA A 139 -22.00 -48.47 17.49
N ILE A 140 -20.83 -48.45 16.86
CA ILE A 140 -20.06 -49.67 16.52
C ILE A 140 -19.63 -50.41 17.79
N GLN A 141 -19.15 -49.69 18.81
CA GLN A 141 -18.76 -50.31 20.09
C GLN A 141 -19.96 -50.96 20.80
N TYR A 142 -21.10 -50.27 20.83
CA TYR A 142 -22.34 -50.81 21.40
C TYR A 142 -22.78 -52.10 20.69
N ILE A 143 -22.81 -52.11 19.35
CA ILE A 143 -23.17 -53.30 18.57
C ILE A 143 -22.18 -54.44 18.84
N ARG A 144 -20.87 -54.13 18.90
CA ARG A 144 -19.84 -55.12 19.19
C ARG A 144 -20.03 -55.76 20.57
N GLU A 145 -20.26 -54.95 21.60
CA GLU A 145 -20.47 -55.43 22.97
C GLU A 145 -21.76 -56.24 23.10
N LYS A 146 -22.85 -55.80 22.45
CA LYS A 146 -24.12 -56.53 22.41
C LYS A 146 -23.95 -57.90 21.74
N ASN A 147 -23.30 -57.96 20.58
CA ASN A 147 -23.04 -59.22 19.89
C ASN A 147 -22.16 -60.17 20.73
N LEU A 148 -21.15 -59.66 21.43
CA LEU A 148 -20.32 -60.45 22.34
C LEU A 148 -21.12 -61.04 23.51
N ARG A 149 -22.05 -60.26 24.09
CA ARG A 149 -22.97 -60.75 25.12
C ARG A 149 -23.89 -61.83 24.60
N GLU A 150 -24.56 -61.62 23.47
CA GLU A 150 -25.49 -62.59 22.89
C GLU A 150 -24.78 -63.90 22.49
N THR A 151 -23.57 -63.82 21.92
CA THR A 151 -22.81 -65.01 21.52
C THR A 151 -22.28 -65.78 22.74
N GLY A 152 -21.85 -65.09 23.80
CA GLY A 152 -21.42 -65.71 25.05
C GLY A 152 -22.55 -66.46 25.76
N ASP A 153 -23.72 -65.83 25.87
CA ASP A 153 -24.91 -66.41 26.53
C ASP A 153 -25.44 -67.64 25.78
N THR A 154 -25.36 -67.63 24.43
CA THR A 154 -25.76 -68.77 23.58
C THR A 154 -24.77 -69.94 23.69
N THR A 155 -23.48 -69.66 23.92
CA THR A 155 -22.44 -70.70 24.05
C THR A 155 -22.50 -71.36 25.43
N GLU A 156 -22.67 -70.57 26.50
CA GLU A 156 -22.83 -71.10 27.86
C GLU A 156 -24.12 -71.92 28.03
N SER A 157 -25.23 -71.50 27.40
CA SER A 157 -26.49 -72.25 27.43
C SER A 157 -26.40 -73.57 26.66
N ASN A 158 -25.72 -73.60 25.51
CA ASN A 158 -25.46 -74.85 24.78
C ASN A 158 -24.54 -75.80 25.56
N GLU A 159 -23.42 -75.33 26.12
CA GLU A 159 -22.49 -76.16 26.90
C GLU A 159 -23.12 -76.73 28.19
N ASN A 160 -24.02 -75.98 28.83
CA ASN A 160 -24.70 -76.43 30.04
C ASN A 160 -25.86 -77.41 29.72
N SER A 161 -26.36 -77.40 28.48
CA SER A 161 -27.33 -78.39 28.01
C SER A 161 -26.67 -79.72 27.68
N GLU A 162 -25.48 -79.71 27.07
CA GLU A 162 -24.73 -80.93 26.72
C GLU A 162 -24.17 -81.64 27.97
N ARG A 163 -23.71 -80.90 28.99
CA ARG A 163 -23.24 -81.47 30.27
C ARG A 163 -24.34 -82.10 31.14
N LYS A 164 -25.62 -81.87 30.85
CA LYS A 164 -26.75 -82.45 31.61
C LYS A 164 -27.30 -83.75 30.99
N SER A 165 -26.84 -84.10 29.79
CA SER A 165 -27.26 -85.28 29.03
C SER A 165 -26.29 -86.47 29.09
N GLU A 166 -25.15 -86.32 29.77
CA GLU A 166 -24.22 -87.40 30.14
C GLU A 166 -24.44 -87.85 31.59
#